data_AF-A0AAD1MT91-F1
#
_entry.id   AF-A0AAD1MT91-F1
#
_cell.length_a   1.000
_cell.length_b   1.000
_cell.length_c   1.000
_cell.angle_alpha   90.00
_cell.angle_beta   90.00
_cell.angle_gamma   90.00
#
_symmetry.space_group_name_H-M   'P 1'
#
loop_
_entity.id
_entity.type
_entity.pdbx_description
1 polymer ?
#
loop_
_entity_poly.entity_id
_entity_poly.type
_entity_poly.pdbx_seq_one_letter_code
_entity_poly.pdbx_strand_id
1 'polypeptide(L)'
;MLSWHGISPDRVGGVLMGGYFTGLLNRDVLDATLDHEALRRLGSGLGCGAVGVLTDECPVAVAASVLAYFDRENAGQCGSCFNGTAAMAAVAGALRDGVAADEDLARLERWSVVLRGRGACATLDAATNVAASLLTAFPQAVTRHLQGACDSCAVEAFDVRRPYEVEAVVTA
;
A
#
# COMPACT_ATOMS: atom_id res chain seq x y z
N MET A 1 -18.22 1.14 -13.66
CA MET A 1 -17.47 2.05 -12.76
C MET A 1 -16.34 2.75 -13.52
N LEU A 2 -15.33 2.03 -14.03
CA LEU A 2 -14.18 2.66 -14.72
C LEU A 2 -14.57 3.59 -15.88
N SER A 3 -15.57 3.20 -16.68
CA SER A 3 -16.10 4.02 -17.77
C SER A 3 -16.72 5.35 -17.33
N TRP A 4 -17.29 5.42 -16.12
CA TRP A 4 -17.83 6.67 -15.56
C TRP A 4 -16.71 7.66 -15.21
N HIS A 5 -15.49 7.16 -15.00
CA HIS A 5 -14.29 7.95 -14.73
C HIS A 5 -13.39 8.11 -15.98
N GLY A 6 -13.81 7.62 -17.14
CA GLY A 6 -13.01 7.68 -18.38
C GLY A 6 -11.73 6.84 -18.35
N ILE A 7 -11.63 5.85 -17.45
CA ILE A 7 -10.45 4.99 -17.32
C ILE A 7 -10.66 3.74 -18.19
N SER A 8 -9.72 3.48 -19.10
CA SER A 8 -9.70 2.23 -19.88
C SER A 8 -9.22 1.06 -19.00
N PRO A 9 -9.91 -0.11 -19.02
CA PRO A 9 -9.46 -1.29 -18.27
C PRO A 9 -8.03 -1.73 -18.59
N ASP A 10 -7.56 -1.52 -19.83
CA ASP A 10 -6.20 -1.88 -20.25
C ASP A 10 -5.11 -1.06 -19.56
N ARG A 11 -5.47 0.11 -19.03
CA ARG A 11 -4.55 0.96 -18.29
C ARG A 11 -4.49 0.63 -16.80
N VAL A 12 -5.33 -0.28 -16.30
CA VAL A 12 -5.37 -0.58 -14.86
C VAL A 12 -4.31 -1.64 -14.52
N GLY A 13 -3.28 -1.21 -13.80
CA GLY A 13 -2.26 -2.10 -13.23
C GLY A 13 -2.70 -2.77 -11.93
N GLY A 14 -3.61 -2.13 -11.19
CA GLY A 14 -4.16 -2.64 -9.94
C GLY A 14 -5.06 -1.64 -9.24
N VAL A 15 -5.45 -1.94 -8.00
CA VAL A 15 -6.27 -1.07 -7.16
C VAL A 15 -5.83 -1.10 -5.70
N LEU A 16 -6.09 0.00 -5.00
CA LEU A 16 -6.01 0.13 -3.54
C LEU A 16 -7.44 0.11 -2.99
N MET A 17 -7.75 -0.85 -2.12
CA MET A 17 -9.11 -1.14 -1.69
C MET A 17 -9.41 -0.65 -0.27
N GLY A 18 -10.70 -0.38 -0.01
CA GLY A 18 -11.19 0.00 1.32
C GLY A 18 -10.59 1.31 1.82
N GLY A 19 -10.43 2.28 0.92
CA GLY A 19 -9.57 3.45 1.09
C GLY A 19 -8.11 3.05 0.95
N TYR A 20 -7.60 2.37 1.97
CA TYR A 20 -6.29 1.72 1.97
C TYR A 20 -6.19 0.60 3.03
N PHE A 21 -7.27 0.35 3.79
CA PHE A 21 -7.25 -0.57 4.92
C PHE A 21 -7.24 -2.04 4.50
N THR A 22 -7.68 -2.35 3.28
CA THR A 22 -7.78 -3.73 2.78
C THR A 22 -6.69 -4.09 1.79
N GLY A 23 -5.66 -3.23 1.67
CA GLY A 23 -4.49 -3.48 0.86
C GLY A 23 -4.71 -3.27 -0.64
N LEU A 24 -3.79 -3.82 -1.43
CA LEU A 24 -3.81 -3.73 -2.87
C LEU A 24 -4.37 -5.01 -3.51
N LEU A 25 -4.89 -4.89 -4.71
CA LEU A 25 -5.18 -6.01 -5.60
C LEU A 25 -4.54 -5.72 -6.96
N ASN A 26 -4.09 -6.77 -7.64
CA ASN A 26 -3.66 -6.68 -9.03
C ASN A 26 -4.88 -6.52 -9.95
N ARG A 27 -4.65 -6.57 -11.26
CA ARG A 27 -5.70 -6.45 -12.28
C ARG A 27 -6.78 -7.55 -12.26
N ASP A 28 -6.59 -8.65 -11.53
CA ASP A 28 -7.58 -9.73 -11.43
C ASP A 28 -8.90 -9.24 -10.80
N VAL A 29 -8.86 -8.11 -10.07
CA VAL A 29 -10.05 -7.45 -9.53
C VAL A 29 -11.03 -6.98 -10.61
N LEU A 30 -10.58 -6.76 -11.85
CA LEU A 30 -11.43 -6.26 -12.94
C LEU A 30 -12.54 -7.24 -13.32
N ASP A 31 -12.33 -8.53 -13.06
CA ASP A 31 -13.30 -9.60 -13.31
C ASP A 31 -14.22 -9.85 -12.10
N ALA A 32 -13.98 -9.18 -10.97
CA ALA A 32 -14.74 -9.35 -9.74
C ALA A 32 -15.92 -8.39 -9.65
N THR A 33 -16.98 -8.87 -9.00
CA THR A 33 -18.08 -7.99 -8.58
C THR A 33 -17.66 -7.19 -7.35
N LEU A 34 -18.06 -5.92 -7.27
CA LEU A 34 -17.77 -5.06 -6.12
C LEU A 34 -18.73 -5.35 -4.96
N ASP A 35 -18.57 -6.54 -4.36
CA ASP A 35 -19.29 -6.97 -3.17
C ASP A 35 -18.35 -7.59 -2.14
N HIS A 36 -18.83 -7.73 -0.91
CA HIS A 36 -18.03 -8.24 0.21
C HIS A 36 -17.53 -9.67 -0.02
N GLU A 37 -18.30 -10.54 -0.67
CA GLU A 37 -17.95 -11.94 -0.85
C GLU A 37 -16.90 -12.12 -1.96
N ALA A 38 -17.09 -11.46 -3.09
CA ALA A 38 -16.16 -11.47 -4.20
C ALA A 38 -14.78 -10.93 -3.78
N LEU A 39 -14.73 -9.81 -3.07
CA LEU A 39 -13.44 -9.24 -2.63
C LEU A 39 -12.75 -10.07 -1.54
N ARG A 40 -13.51 -10.74 -0.67
CA ARG A 40 -12.95 -11.69 0.30
C ARG A 40 -12.28 -12.88 -0.39
N ARG A 41 -12.84 -13.38 -1.50
CA ARG A 41 -12.21 -14.44 -2.31
C ARG A 41 -10.88 -14.02 -2.92
N LEU A 42 -10.70 -12.73 -3.20
CA LEU A 42 -9.44 -12.18 -3.67
C LEU A 42 -8.45 -11.85 -2.54
N GLY A 43 -8.76 -12.21 -1.29
CA GLY A 43 -7.89 -11.94 -0.13
C GLY A 43 -7.90 -10.48 0.34
N SER A 44 -8.87 -9.67 -0.12
CA SER A 44 -9.07 -8.28 0.30
C SER A 44 -10.48 -8.10 0.90
N GLY A 45 -10.97 -6.86 0.93
CA GLY A 45 -12.31 -6.52 1.39
C GLY A 45 -12.77 -5.18 0.82
N LEU A 46 -14.10 -4.97 0.81
CA LEU A 46 -14.70 -3.74 0.28
C LEU A 46 -14.39 -2.51 1.15
N GLY A 47 -14.24 -2.71 2.46
CA GLY A 47 -13.99 -1.63 3.42
C GLY A 47 -15.07 -0.55 3.37
N CYS A 48 -14.66 0.71 3.31
CA CYS A 48 -15.57 1.86 3.16
C CYS A 48 -16.08 2.08 1.73
N GLY A 49 -15.75 1.20 0.77
CA GLY A 49 -16.13 1.34 -0.63
C GLY A 49 -15.30 2.34 -1.43
N ALA A 50 -14.32 3.01 -0.81
CA ALA A 50 -13.36 3.83 -1.52
C ALA A 50 -12.33 2.93 -2.24
N VAL A 51 -12.12 3.20 -3.53
CA VAL A 51 -11.21 2.44 -4.39
C VAL A 51 -10.27 3.42 -5.09
N GLY A 52 -8.96 3.28 -4.86
CA GLY A 52 -7.93 3.96 -5.63
C GLY A 52 -7.53 3.09 -6.82
N VAL A 53 -7.58 3.62 -8.04
CA VAL A 53 -7.18 2.89 -9.26
C VAL A 53 -5.73 3.24 -9.58
N LEU A 54 -4.87 2.22 -9.74
CA LEU A 54 -3.48 2.39 -10.15
C LEU A 54 -3.42 2.22 -11.67
N THR A 55 -3.01 3.28 -12.36
CA THR A 55 -2.87 3.30 -13.81
C THR A 55 -1.40 3.28 -14.22
N ASP A 56 -0.73 4.41 -14.04
CA ASP A 56 0.68 4.59 -14.35
C ASP A 56 1.55 4.54 -13.08
N GLU A 57 0.93 4.55 -11.89
CA GLU A 57 1.61 4.57 -10.60
C GLU A 57 2.30 3.22 -10.28
N CYS A 58 3.52 3.29 -9.74
CA CYS A 58 4.20 2.09 -9.25
C CYS A 58 3.53 1.56 -7.97
N PRO A 59 3.12 0.28 -7.92
CA PRO A 59 2.46 -0.30 -6.75
C PRO A 59 3.37 -0.33 -5.51
N VAL A 60 4.69 -0.48 -5.68
CA VAL A 60 5.67 -0.42 -4.56
C VAL A 60 5.71 0.98 -3.97
N ALA A 61 5.75 2.02 -4.80
CA ALA A 61 5.74 3.41 -4.34
C ALA A 61 4.43 3.76 -3.62
N VAL A 62 3.29 3.34 -4.16
CA VAL A 62 1.98 3.50 -3.51
C VAL A 62 1.96 2.80 -2.15
N ALA A 63 2.38 1.54 -2.07
CA ALA A 63 2.41 0.79 -0.81
C ALA A 63 3.35 1.43 0.23
N ALA A 64 4.54 1.90 -0.20
CA ALA A 64 5.47 2.62 0.66
C ALA A 64 4.84 3.91 1.22
N SER A 65 4.12 4.67 0.41
CA SER A 65 3.40 5.87 0.84
C SER A 65 2.31 5.57 1.88
N VAL A 66 1.55 4.50 1.66
CA VAL A 66 0.48 4.09 2.58
C VAL A 66 1.06 3.57 3.90
N LEU A 67 2.15 2.80 3.87
CA LEU A 67 2.83 2.35 5.08
C LEU A 67 3.44 3.53 5.86
N ALA A 68 4.02 4.51 5.17
CA ALA A 68 4.49 5.75 5.79
C ALA A 68 3.33 6.57 6.42
N TYR A 69 2.14 6.55 5.80
CA TYR A 69 0.94 7.11 6.43
C TYR A 69 0.60 6.38 7.73
N PHE A 70 0.60 5.04 7.74
CA PHE A 70 0.29 4.29 8.95
C PHE A 70 1.32 4.48 10.05
N ASP A 71 2.59 4.63 9.69
CA ASP A 71 3.63 5.00 10.65
C ASP A 71 3.36 6.39 11.27
N ARG A 72 3.09 7.40 10.45
CA ARG A 72 2.86 8.75 10.93
C ARG A 72 1.56 8.91 11.75
N GLU A 73 0.49 8.23 11.34
CA GLU A 73 -0.86 8.42 11.90
C GLU A 73 -1.25 7.34 12.93
N ASN A 74 -0.30 6.48 13.34
CA ASN A 74 -0.59 5.55 14.43
C ASN A 74 -0.83 6.32 15.74
N ALA A 75 -1.72 5.82 16.59
CA ALA A 75 -2.10 6.50 17.83
C ALA A 75 -1.04 6.44 18.96
N GLY A 76 0.09 5.75 18.77
CA GLY A 76 1.15 5.60 19.77
C GLY A 76 0.81 4.73 20.99
N GLN A 77 -0.38 4.14 21.06
CA GLN A 77 -0.85 3.43 22.26
C GLN A 77 -0.27 2.01 22.41
N CYS A 78 -0.03 1.30 21.31
CA CYS A 78 0.43 -0.09 21.33
C CYS A 78 1.88 -0.16 20.88
N GLY A 79 2.77 -0.71 21.70
CA GLY A 79 4.19 -0.88 21.31
C GLY A 79 4.36 -1.74 20.04
N SER A 80 3.49 -2.73 19.83
CA SER A 80 3.45 -3.53 18.60
C SER A 80 3.10 -2.70 17.37
N CYS A 81 2.15 -1.76 17.48
CA CYS A 81 1.74 -0.89 16.39
C CYS A 81 2.84 0.12 16.09
N PHE A 82 3.27 0.88 17.11
CA PHE A 82 4.29 1.92 16.99
C PHE A 82 5.57 1.40 16.32
N ASN A 83 6.13 0.29 16.83
CA ASN A 83 7.35 -0.28 16.24
C ASN A 83 7.08 -1.00 14.91
N GLY A 84 5.91 -1.64 14.79
CA GLY A 84 5.56 -2.45 13.61
C GLY A 84 5.33 -1.61 12.36
N THR A 85 4.57 -0.52 12.47
CA THR A 85 4.31 0.39 11.34
C THR A 85 5.58 1.08 10.88
N ALA A 86 6.42 1.55 11.82
CA ALA A 86 7.71 2.15 11.53
C ALA A 86 8.64 1.18 10.77
N ALA A 87 8.74 -0.06 11.25
CA ALA A 87 9.59 -1.08 10.62
C ALA A 87 9.11 -1.44 9.20
N MET A 88 7.80 -1.63 9.00
CA MET A 88 7.24 -1.92 7.68
C MET A 88 7.38 -0.74 6.71
N ALA A 89 7.17 0.49 7.20
CA ALA A 89 7.36 1.70 6.40
C ALA A 89 8.81 1.89 5.96
N ALA A 90 9.77 1.65 6.86
CA ALA A 90 11.20 1.73 6.55
C ALA A 90 11.60 0.73 5.45
N VAL A 91 11.17 -0.53 5.54
CA VAL A 91 11.47 -1.53 4.50
C VAL A 91 10.79 -1.19 3.17
N ALA A 92 9.52 -0.79 3.18
CA ALA A 92 8.83 -0.43 1.95
C ALA A 92 9.44 0.81 1.28
N GLY A 93 9.90 1.78 2.08
CA GLY A 93 10.68 2.93 1.58
C GLY A 93 12.02 2.50 0.98
N ALA A 94 12.78 1.65 1.66
CA ALA A 94 14.02 1.10 1.14
C ALA A 94 13.82 0.31 -0.16
N LEU A 95 12.72 -0.45 -0.26
CA LEU A 95 12.36 -1.19 -1.46
C LEU A 95 12.02 -0.24 -2.60
N ARG A 96 11.21 0.79 -2.35
CA ARG A 96 10.90 1.85 -3.31
C ARG A 96 12.18 2.50 -3.84
N ASP A 97 13.13 2.78 -2.95
CA ASP A 97 14.37 3.49 -3.26
C ASP A 97 15.47 2.56 -3.85
N GLY A 98 15.17 1.27 -4.02
CA GLY A 98 16.10 0.31 -4.63
C GLY A 98 17.30 -0.06 -3.74
N VAL A 99 17.17 0.13 -2.42
CA VAL A 99 18.24 -0.13 -1.44
C VAL A 99 17.89 -1.22 -0.41
N ALA A 100 16.70 -1.82 -0.52
CA ALA A 100 16.33 -2.97 0.31
C ALA A 100 17.09 -4.23 -0.09
N ALA A 101 17.41 -5.07 0.89
CA ALA A 101 17.98 -6.39 0.68
C ALA A 101 16.91 -7.50 0.79
N ASP A 102 17.25 -8.72 0.37
CA ASP A 102 16.37 -9.89 0.48
C ASP A 102 15.95 -10.16 1.93
N GLU A 103 16.85 -9.90 2.90
CA GLU A 103 16.54 -10.03 4.33
C GLU A 103 15.48 -9.05 4.79
N ASP A 104 15.41 -7.86 4.20
CA ASP A 104 14.38 -6.86 4.52
C ASP A 104 13.02 -7.33 3.99
N LEU A 105 13.00 -7.93 2.79
CA LEU A 105 11.78 -8.51 2.25
C LEU A 105 11.25 -9.66 3.13
N ALA A 106 12.14 -10.55 3.56
CA ALA A 106 11.80 -11.64 4.47
C ALA A 106 11.28 -11.14 5.84
N ARG A 107 11.78 -9.98 6.31
CA ARG A 107 11.24 -9.32 7.51
C ARG A 107 9.86 -8.75 7.25
N LEU A 108 9.67 -8.04 6.14
CA LEU A 108 8.37 -7.45 5.76
C LEU A 108 7.29 -8.51 5.62
N GLU A 109 7.60 -9.63 4.94
CA GLU A 109 6.70 -10.77 4.80
C GLU A 109 6.33 -11.33 6.18
N ARG A 110 7.31 -11.57 7.04
CA ARG A 110 7.08 -12.07 8.40
C ARG A 110 6.18 -11.13 9.19
N TRP A 111 6.48 -9.83 9.20
CA TRP A 111 5.69 -8.83 9.93
C TRP A 111 4.26 -8.72 9.43
N SER A 112 4.04 -8.85 8.11
CA SER A 112 2.71 -8.85 7.51
C SER A 112 1.78 -9.96 8.04
N VAL A 113 2.36 -11.04 8.58
CA VAL A 113 1.61 -12.15 9.18
C VAL A 113 1.58 -12.03 10.70
N VAL A 114 2.74 -11.89 11.35
CA VAL A 114 2.84 -12.05 12.80
C VAL A 114 2.30 -10.86 13.59
N LEU A 115 2.23 -9.66 13.00
CA LEU A 115 1.74 -8.46 13.67
C LEU A 115 0.22 -8.30 13.59
N ARG A 116 -0.44 -9.06 12.71
CA ARG A 116 -1.89 -9.03 12.57
C ARG A 116 -2.57 -9.43 13.88
N GLY A 117 -3.60 -8.68 14.27
CA GLY A 117 -4.34 -8.84 15.52
C GLY A 117 -3.59 -8.41 16.78
N ARG A 118 -2.41 -7.80 16.66
CA ARG A 118 -1.59 -7.38 17.82
C ARG A 118 -1.74 -5.91 18.20
N GLY A 119 -2.58 -5.15 17.51
CA GLY A 119 -2.94 -3.78 17.87
C GLY A 119 -4.20 -3.71 18.73
N ALA A 120 -4.37 -2.63 19.50
CA ALA A 120 -5.64 -2.36 20.19
C ALA A 120 -6.75 -1.91 19.22
N CYS A 121 -6.38 -1.47 18.01
CA CYS A 121 -7.28 -1.15 16.92
C CYS A 121 -6.78 -1.79 15.61
N ALA A 122 -7.56 -1.64 14.54
CA ALA A 122 -7.29 -2.24 13.23
C ALA A 122 -6.20 -1.52 12.40
N THR A 123 -5.58 -0.44 12.89
CA THR A 123 -4.54 0.30 12.13
C THR A 123 -3.33 -0.59 11.81
N LEU A 124 -2.88 -1.40 12.77
CA LEU A 124 -1.78 -2.35 12.52
C LEU A 124 -2.19 -3.43 11.51
N ASP A 125 -3.44 -3.89 11.57
CA ASP A 125 -3.97 -4.87 10.60
C ASP A 125 -4.03 -4.27 9.20
N ALA A 126 -4.37 -3.00 9.09
CA ALA A 126 -4.39 -2.27 7.84
C ALA A 126 -2.99 -2.15 7.21
N ALA A 127 -1.97 -1.80 8.03
CA ALA A 127 -0.58 -1.77 7.58
C ALA A 127 -0.08 -3.17 7.14
N THR A 128 -0.40 -4.22 7.92
CA THR A 128 -0.03 -5.59 7.56
C THR A 128 -0.73 -6.08 6.29
N ASN A 129 -1.98 -5.69 6.04
CA ASN A 129 -2.68 -5.98 4.78
C ASN A 129 -1.96 -5.35 3.58
N VAL A 130 -1.51 -4.11 3.69
CA VAL A 130 -0.77 -3.42 2.61
C VAL A 130 0.56 -4.12 2.33
N ALA A 131 1.31 -4.46 3.39
CA ALA A 131 2.55 -5.21 3.24
C ALA A 131 2.32 -6.58 2.58
N ALA A 132 1.37 -7.38 3.09
CA ALA A 132 1.07 -8.70 2.54
C ALA A 132 0.61 -8.63 1.08
N SER A 133 -0.33 -7.74 0.77
CA SER A 133 -0.90 -7.62 -0.57
C SER A 133 0.10 -7.07 -1.59
N LEU A 134 1.02 -6.19 -1.20
CA LEU A 134 2.11 -5.77 -2.10
C LEU A 134 2.93 -6.98 -2.55
N LEU A 135 3.33 -7.82 -1.59
CA LEU A 135 4.20 -8.98 -1.84
C LEU A 135 3.50 -10.03 -2.69
N THR A 136 2.21 -10.27 -2.45
CA THR A 136 1.46 -11.33 -3.14
C THR A 136 0.89 -10.88 -4.49
N ALA A 137 0.36 -9.67 -4.58
CA ALA A 137 -0.29 -9.17 -5.80
C ALA A 137 0.71 -8.59 -6.82
N PHE A 138 1.87 -8.09 -6.36
CA PHE A 138 2.86 -7.45 -7.22
C PHE A 138 4.29 -8.02 -7.08
N PRO A 139 4.49 -9.35 -7.08
CA PRO A 139 5.82 -9.95 -6.88
C PRO A 139 6.83 -9.48 -7.95
N GLN A 140 6.39 -9.30 -9.19
CA GLN A 140 7.26 -8.82 -10.28
C GLN A 140 7.72 -7.36 -10.06
N ALA A 141 6.86 -6.50 -9.50
CA ALA A 141 7.24 -5.13 -9.19
C ALA A 141 8.27 -5.09 -8.05
N VAL A 142 8.07 -5.92 -7.02
CA VAL A 142 9.02 -6.10 -5.92
C VAL A 142 10.38 -6.58 -6.44
N THR A 143 10.41 -7.62 -7.29
CA THR A 143 11.66 -8.11 -7.89
C THR A 143 12.38 -7.04 -8.72
N ARG A 144 11.65 -6.26 -9.52
CA ARG A 144 12.26 -5.16 -10.29
C ARG A 144 12.89 -4.10 -9.39
N HIS A 145 12.25 -3.79 -8.26
CA HIS A 145 12.79 -2.85 -7.27
C HIS A 145 14.07 -3.37 -6.61
N LEU A 146 14.13 -4.66 -6.24
CA LEU A 146 15.35 -5.29 -5.72
C LEU A 146 16.51 -5.27 -6.73
N GLN A 147 16.19 -5.29 -8.02
CA GLN A 147 17.18 -5.20 -9.10
C GLN A 147 17.55 -3.76 -9.47
N GLY A 148 16.96 -2.74 -8.82
CA GLY A 148 17.15 -1.34 -9.17
C GLY A 148 16.62 -0.96 -10.56
N ALA A 149 15.67 -1.73 -11.09
CA ALA A 149 15.19 -1.66 -12.47
C ALA A 149 13.77 -1.06 -12.59
N CYS A 150 13.35 -0.25 -11.62
CA CYS A 150 12.05 0.41 -11.67
C CYS A 150 12.16 1.78 -12.36
N ASP A 151 11.64 1.86 -13.58
CA ASP A 151 11.71 3.08 -14.39
C ASP A 151 11.08 4.28 -13.66
N SER A 152 9.87 4.14 -13.11
CA SER A 152 9.15 5.26 -12.49
C SER A 152 9.80 5.79 -11.21
N CYS A 153 10.42 4.92 -10.41
CA CYS A 153 11.02 5.31 -9.14
C CYS A 153 12.50 5.72 -9.28
N ALA A 154 13.14 5.41 -10.41
CA ALA A 154 14.51 5.82 -10.70
C ALA A 154 14.60 7.28 -11.17
N VAL A 155 13.58 7.82 -11.83
CA VAL A 155 13.63 9.18 -12.41
C VAL A 155 13.15 10.29 -11.46
N GLU A 156 12.21 9.98 -10.57
CA GLU A 156 11.63 10.95 -9.64
C GLU A 156 11.74 10.43 -8.21
N ALA A 157 12.31 11.25 -7.33
CA ALA A 157 12.17 11.00 -5.89
C ALA A 157 10.69 11.02 -5.54
N PHE A 158 10.17 9.90 -5.02
CA PHE A 158 8.77 9.83 -4.63
C PHE A 158 8.46 10.88 -3.57
N ASP A 159 7.69 11.89 -3.95
CA ASP A 159 7.22 12.96 -3.09
C ASP A 159 5.91 12.52 -2.43
N VAL A 160 5.88 12.45 -1.09
CA VAL A 160 4.67 12.17 -0.31
C VAL A 160 3.80 13.43 -0.34
N ARG A 161 3.24 13.75 -1.52
CA ARG A 161 2.34 14.89 -1.67
C ARG A 161 1.05 14.59 -0.94
N ARG A 162 0.73 15.45 0.01
CA ARG A 162 -0.61 15.54 0.61
C ARG A 162 -1.50 16.28 -0.40
N PRO A 163 -2.46 15.63 -1.09
CA PRO A 163 -3.32 16.33 -2.04
C PRO A 163 -4.22 17.38 -1.36
N TYR A 164 -4.29 17.34 -0.03
CA TYR A 164 -5.11 18.19 0.84
C TYR A 164 -4.32 18.71 2.04
N GLU A 165 -3.02 19.00 1.90
CA GLU A 165 -2.31 19.73 2.96
C GLU A 165 -3.04 21.04 3.19
N VAL A 166 -3.59 21.22 4.40
CA VAL A 166 -4.19 22.49 4.79
C VAL A 166 -3.04 23.48 4.81
N GLU A 167 -3.02 24.40 3.84
CA GLU A 167 -2.07 25.51 3.82
C GLU A 167 -2.12 26.17 5.19
N ALA A 168 -0.95 26.33 5.83
CA ALA A 168 -0.87 27.07 7.07
C ALA A 168 -1.46 28.46 6.81
N VAL A 169 -2.53 28.81 7.54
CA VAL A 169 -3.10 30.15 7.48
C VAL A 169 -2.01 31.10 7.96
N VAL A 170 -1.35 31.77 7.02
CA VAL A 170 -0.37 32.80 7.32
C VAL A 170 -1.15 33.98 7.87
N THR A 171 -1.21 34.10 9.20
CA THR A 171 -1.74 35.29 9.85
C THR A 171 -0.74 36.43 9.64
N ALA A 172 -1.15 37.44 8.88
CA ALA A 172 -0.41 38.69 8.65
C ALA A 172 -0.33 39.55 9.92
#